data_AF-A0A565AXU1-F1
#
_entry.id   AF-A0A565AXU1-F1
#
_cell.length_a   1.000
_cell.length_b   1.000
_cell.length_c   1.000
_cell.angle_alpha   90.00
_cell.angle_beta   90.00
_cell.angle_gamma   90.00
#
_symmetry.space_group_name_H-M   'P 1'
#
loop_
_entity.id
_entity.type
_entity.pdbx_description
1 polymer ?
#
loop_
_entity_poly.entity_id
_entity_poly.type
_entity_poly.pdbx_seq_one_letter_code
_entity_poly.pdbx_strand_id
1 'polypeptide(L)'
;MNMKSSSDDSSSSPSYPPPPLTSSPLYIARKAKEILASRDVTELTNLVTNLCYEKENDESSKLLYKCFTKHFPNLLATKLLQVYRFTTSPRPKIRSFSLSLLDSLLIDLEESRVGLNTKALGDIKEHLNACLVSQETSEDDFKLLSRIISRVAVDSFIENIPWHELSSYIISLHEEDDHKKTLLIFSELPMVLDEDFLMPLLENDLHVKILKGLLDPSSDEEWCLALEAGFNMALQLISLQRKDLVFDMVYAIVKSVLEMANVRKRKILVRKGLMRIVRKVRREALRFREAEYEVVSRFALMMMRIDGVGKVTEMAAKMIHHVLDRYYMGGGGLDWGFIQTQTGFNFA
;
A
#
# COMPACT_ATOMS: atom_id res chain seq x y z
N MET A 1 -74.26 40.74 12.91
CA MET A 1 -73.03 41.54 12.75
C MET A 1 -71.83 40.68 13.17
N ASN A 2 -70.93 40.46 12.22
CA ASN A 2 -69.52 40.04 12.29
C ASN A 2 -69.07 38.71 12.94
N MET A 3 -68.74 37.78 12.03
CA MET A 3 -67.54 36.92 11.92
C MET A 3 -66.41 37.04 12.97
N LYS A 4 -65.90 35.89 13.43
CA LYS A 4 -64.51 35.47 13.16
C LYS A 4 -64.24 33.98 13.46
N SER A 5 -63.48 33.39 12.54
CA SER A 5 -62.93 32.04 12.44
C SER A 5 -61.65 31.83 13.28
N SER A 6 -61.39 30.59 13.73
CA SER A 6 -60.07 29.94 13.77
C SER A 6 -60.27 28.48 14.22
N SER A 7 -60.33 27.52 13.30
CA SER A 7 -59.20 26.73 12.76
C SER A 7 -58.77 25.58 13.68
N ASP A 8 -59.22 24.39 13.28
CA ASP A 8 -58.69 23.08 13.68
C ASP A 8 -57.20 22.99 13.32
N ASP A 9 -56.34 22.69 14.30
CA ASP A 9 -54.99 22.19 14.05
C ASP A 9 -54.93 20.70 14.38
N SER A 10 -55.10 19.92 13.33
CA SER A 10 -54.85 18.49 13.28
C SER A 10 -53.34 18.26 13.19
N SER A 11 -52.70 17.97 14.33
CA SER A 11 -51.31 17.55 14.38
C SER A 11 -51.14 16.13 13.81
N SER A 12 -51.16 16.03 12.49
CA SER A 12 -50.75 14.83 11.76
C SER A 12 -49.22 14.84 11.65
N SER A 13 -48.57 14.10 12.55
CA SER A 13 -47.16 13.78 12.39
C SER A 13 -46.96 12.98 11.09
N PRO A 14 -46.01 13.32 10.21
CA PRO A 14 -45.73 12.52 9.04
C PRO A 14 -45.16 11.18 9.51
N SER A 15 -46.00 10.16 9.50
CA SER A 15 -45.61 8.77 9.64
C SER A 15 -44.74 8.41 8.43
N TYR A 16 -43.43 8.61 8.56
CA TYR A 16 -42.48 8.01 7.64
C TYR A 16 -42.73 6.51 7.62
N PRO A 17 -42.97 5.89 6.46
CA PRO A 17 -43.10 4.45 6.39
C PRO A 17 -41.83 3.82 6.98
N PRO A 18 -41.95 2.74 7.77
CA PRO A 18 -40.78 2.05 8.28
C PRO A 18 -39.88 1.67 7.10
N PRO A 19 -38.55 1.76 7.26
CA PRO A 19 -37.62 1.39 6.20
C PRO A 19 -37.97 -0.02 5.69
N PRO A 20 -37.90 -0.27 4.37
CA PRO A 20 -38.22 -1.58 3.81
C PRO A 20 -37.42 -2.66 4.55
N LEU A 21 -38.03 -3.83 4.83
CA LEU A 21 -37.42 -4.91 5.63
C LEU A 21 -36.01 -5.32 5.16
N THR A 22 -35.72 -5.09 3.86
CA THR A 22 -34.41 -5.29 3.21
C THR A 22 -33.31 -4.32 3.64
N SER A 23 -33.67 -3.26 4.37
CA SER A 23 -32.76 -2.23 4.91
C SER A 23 -32.57 -2.32 6.43
N SER A 24 -33.20 -3.29 7.10
CA SER A 24 -32.99 -3.54 8.52
C SER A 24 -31.55 -3.98 8.80
N PRO A 25 -30.86 -3.41 9.81
CA PRO A 25 -29.49 -3.80 10.17
C PRO A 25 -29.31 -5.31 10.40
N LEU A 26 -30.30 -5.96 11.01
CA LEU A 26 -30.28 -7.41 11.26
C LEU A 26 -30.39 -8.22 9.98
N TYR A 27 -31.21 -7.77 9.02
CA TYR A 27 -31.32 -8.41 7.72
C TYR A 27 -30.01 -8.27 6.92
N ILE A 28 -29.42 -7.07 6.91
CA ILE A 28 -28.15 -6.79 6.24
C ILE A 28 -27.03 -7.64 6.84
N ALA A 29 -26.92 -7.71 8.17
CA ALA A 29 -25.90 -8.52 8.84
C ALA A 29 -26.07 -10.02 8.58
N ARG A 30 -27.31 -10.51 8.54
CA ARG A 30 -27.60 -11.91 8.20
C ARG A 30 -27.23 -12.22 6.75
N LYS A 31 -27.68 -11.40 5.81
CA LYS A 31 -27.34 -11.54 4.39
C LYS A 31 -25.84 -11.47 4.17
N ALA A 32 -25.15 -10.61 4.92
CA ALA A 32 -23.70 -10.49 4.86
C ALA A 32 -22.98 -11.77 5.26
N LYS A 33 -23.40 -12.35 6.38
CA LYS A 33 -22.88 -13.62 6.85
C LYS A 33 -23.15 -14.74 5.84
N GLU A 34 -24.34 -14.78 5.24
CA GLU A 34 -24.71 -15.77 4.23
C GLU A 34 -23.82 -15.68 2.97
N ILE A 35 -23.64 -14.47 2.40
CA ILE A 35 -22.79 -14.24 1.21
C ILE A 35 -21.34 -14.65 1.50
N LEU A 36 -20.78 -14.20 2.61
CA LEU A 36 -19.37 -14.41 2.90
C LEU A 36 -19.07 -15.85 3.35
N ALA A 37 -20.03 -16.55 3.96
CA ALA A 37 -19.91 -17.97 4.32
C ALA A 37 -20.06 -18.92 3.12
N SER A 38 -20.65 -18.45 2.01
CA SER A 38 -20.77 -19.24 0.79
C SER A 38 -19.38 -19.58 0.23
N ARG A 39 -19.23 -20.79 -0.33
CA ARG A 39 -18.02 -21.13 -1.11
C ARG A 39 -18.02 -20.45 -2.48
N ASP A 40 -19.19 -20.22 -3.04
CA ASP A 40 -19.36 -19.51 -4.30
C ASP A 40 -19.04 -18.01 -4.11
N VAL A 41 -18.39 -17.42 -5.11
CA VAL A 41 -18.05 -16.00 -5.15
C VAL A 41 -19.06 -15.19 -5.97
N THR A 42 -20.02 -15.83 -6.64
CA THR A 42 -20.96 -15.18 -7.57
C THR A 42 -21.73 -14.03 -6.92
N GLU A 43 -22.26 -14.21 -5.70
CA GLU A 43 -23.00 -13.14 -5.01
C GLU A 43 -22.11 -11.95 -4.65
N LEU A 44 -20.86 -12.21 -4.24
CA LEU A 44 -19.89 -11.14 -4.00
C LEU A 44 -19.47 -10.47 -5.31
N THR A 45 -19.25 -11.23 -6.39
CA THR A 45 -18.95 -10.69 -7.71
C THR A 45 -20.08 -9.77 -8.20
N ASN A 46 -21.34 -10.13 -7.96
CA ASN A 46 -22.49 -9.28 -8.26
C ASN A 46 -22.48 -8.00 -7.43
N LEU A 47 -22.15 -8.09 -6.13
CA LEU A 47 -21.98 -6.91 -5.28
C LEU A 47 -20.87 -5.99 -5.80
N VAL A 48 -19.68 -6.53 -6.07
CA VAL A 48 -18.54 -5.77 -6.62
C VAL A 48 -18.91 -5.16 -7.97
N THR A 49 -19.64 -5.88 -8.82
CA THR A 49 -20.15 -5.38 -10.10
C THR A 49 -21.06 -4.17 -9.89
N ASN A 50 -22.03 -4.27 -8.97
CA ASN A 50 -22.95 -3.16 -8.70
C ASN A 50 -22.22 -1.93 -8.15
N LEU A 51 -21.23 -2.12 -7.27
CA LEU A 51 -20.38 -1.05 -6.75
C LEU A 51 -19.51 -0.42 -7.86
N CYS A 52 -18.95 -1.25 -8.75
CA CYS A 52 -18.05 -0.81 -9.82
C CYS A 52 -18.74 0.06 -10.89
N TYR A 53 -20.04 -0.16 -11.10
CA TYR A 53 -20.83 0.56 -12.10
C TYR A 53 -21.76 1.61 -11.50
N GLU A 54 -21.63 1.91 -10.20
CA GLU A 54 -22.36 2.95 -9.47
C GLU A 54 -23.77 3.18 -10.02
N LYS A 55 -24.66 2.20 -9.86
CA LYS A 55 -26.08 2.49 -10.05
C LYS A 55 -26.43 3.54 -9.00
N GLU A 56 -26.72 4.78 -9.42
CA GLU A 56 -26.87 5.98 -8.57
C GLU A 56 -27.79 5.79 -7.35
N ASN A 57 -28.64 4.76 -7.35
CA ASN A 57 -29.59 4.43 -6.28
C ASN A 57 -29.32 3.10 -5.54
N ASP A 58 -28.17 2.44 -5.74
CA ASP A 58 -27.87 1.16 -5.04
C ASP A 58 -27.24 1.37 -3.66
N GLU A 59 -27.98 2.05 -2.78
CA GLU A 59 -27.61 2.20 -1.36
C GLU A 59 -27.55 0.86 -0.63
N SER A 60 -28.27 -0.15 -1.11
CA SER A 60 -28.25 -1.49 -0.52
C SER A 60 -26.88 -2.16 -0.66
N SER A 61 -26.26 -2.10 -1.85
CA SER A 61 -24.90 -2.62 -2.06
C SER A 61 -23.85 -1.88 -1.22
N LYS A 62 -23.96 -0.55 -1.11
CA LYS A 62 -23.03 0.25 -0.27
C LYS A 62 -23.16 -0.10 1.22
N LEU A 63 -24.38 -0.19 1.73
CA LEU A 63 -24.65 -0.57 3.12
C LEU A 63 -24.17 -1.99 3.41
N LEU A 64 -24.38 -2.92 2.48
CA LEU A 64 -23.92 -4.29 2.61
C LEU A 64 -22.39 -4.36 2.63
N TYR A 65 -21.71 -3.65 1.73
CA TYR A 65 -20.24 -3.58 1.73
C TYR A 65 -19.69 -2.97 3.02
N LYS A 66 -20.26 -1.86 3.51
CA LYS A 66 -19.92 -1.27 4.81
C LYS A 66 -20.12 -2.23 5.98
N CYS A 67 -21.13 -3.09 5.89
CA CYS A 67 -21.34 -4.15 6.88
C CYS A 67 -20.21 -5.19 6.83
N PHE A 68 -19.76 -5.57 5.63
CA PHE A 68 -18.64 -6.52 5.45
C PHE A 68 -17.34 -5.96 6.02
N THR A 69 -16.98 -4.73 5.67
CA THR A 69 -15.73 -4.11 6.13
C THR A 69 -15.69 -4.00 7.66
N LYS A 70 -16.83 -3.67 8.29
CA LYS A 70 -16.93 -3.52 9.74
C LYS A 70 -16.92 -4.83 10.51
N HIS A 71 -17.63 -5.86 10.03
CA HIS A 71 -17.91 -7.06 10.82
C HIS A 71 -17.14 -8.30 10.36
N PHE A 72 -16.69 -8.34 9.11
CA PHE A 72 -16.05 -9.51 8.51
C PHE A 72 -14.84 -9.16 7.62
N PRO A 73 -13.93 -8.27 8.05
CA PRO A 73 -12.85 -7.76 7.19
C PRO A 73 -11.93 -8.88 6.67
N ASN A 74 -11.55 -9.82 7.53
CA ASN A 74 -10.68 -10.95 7.17
C ASN A 74 -11.27 -11.84 6.06
N LEU A 75 -12.56 -12.16 6.18
CA LEU A 75 -13.28 -13.00 5.22
C LEU A 75 -13.55 -12.24 3.93
N LEU A 76 -13.88 -10.94 4.04
CA LEU A 76 -14.00 -10.07 2.88
C LEU A 76 -12.70 -9.99 2.10
N ALA A 77 -11.55 -9.82 2.76
CA ALA A 77 -10.24 -9.74 2.10
C ALA A 77 -9.95 -10.99 1.26
N THR A 78 -10.14 -12.16 1.88
CA THR A 78 -10.01 -13.46 1.21
C THR A 78 -10.94 -13.56 0.01
N LYS A 79 -12.20 -13.17 0.17
CA LYS A 79 -13.22 -13.26 -0.87
C LYS A 79 -12.99 -12.29 -2.02
N LEU A 80 -12.49 -11.08 -1.76
CA LEU A 80 -12.10 -10.12 -2.80
C LEU A 80 -10.94 -10.66 -3.65
N LEU A 81 -9.96 -11.33 -3.05
CA LEU A 81 -8.91 -12.03 -3.80
C LEU A 81 -9.48 -13.16 -4.67
N GLN A 82 -10.47 -13.91 -4.16
CA GLN A 82 -11.13 -14.92 -4.97
C GLN A 82 -11.92 -14.30 -6.14
N VAL A 83 -12.59 -13.16 -5.94
CA VAL A 83 -13.24 -12.43 -7.03
C VAL A 83 -12.22 -12.00 -8.07
N TYR A 84 -11.08 -11.44 -7.65
CA TYR A 84 -9.98 -11.12 -8.56
C TYR A 84 -9.50 -12.36 -9.34
N ARG A 85 -9.30 -13.47 -8.62
CA ARG A 85 -8.76 -14.71 -9.17
C ARG A 85 -9.69 -15.40 -10.17
N PHE A 86 -10.98 -15.45 -9.87
CA PHE A 86 -11.94 -16.28 -10.61
C PHE A 86 -12.83 -15.49 -11.57
N THR A 87 -12.83 -14.15 -11.52
CA THR A 87 -13.55 -13.34 -12.50
C THR A 87 -12.81 -13.38 -13.83
N THR A 88 -13.34 -14.15 -14.78
CA THR A 88 -12.79 -14.29 -16.14
C THR A 88 -13.09 -13.06 -17.02
N SER A 89 -12.22 -12.84 -18.00
CA SER A 89 -12.44 -11.88 -19.10
C SER A 89 -13.73 -12.28 -19.85
N PRO A 90 -14.75 -11.40 -19.92
CA PRO A 90 -14.63 -10.04 -20.47
C PRO A 90 -14.79 -8.90 -19.44
N ARG A 91 -14.58 -9.14 -18.14
CA ARG A 91 -14.84 -8.16 -17.07
C ARG A 91 -13.57 -7.64 -16.36
N PRO A 92 -12.55 -7.13 -17.08
CA PRO A 92 -11.29 -6.69 -16.46
C PRO A 92 -11.51 -5.55 -15.46
N LYS A 93 -12.49 -4.67 -15.70
CA LYS A 93 -12.83 -3.57 -14.79
C LYS A 93 -13.26 -4.05 -13.39
N ILE A 94 -14.08 -5.11 -13.33
CA ILE A 94 -14.57 -5.67 -12.05
C ILE A 94 -13.42 -6.33 -11.31
N ARG A 95 -12.55 -7.03 -12.04
CA ARG A 95 -11.34 -7.64 -11.51
C ARG A 95 -10.45 -6.58 -10.84
N SER A 96 -10.02 -5.55 -11.57
CA SER A 96 -9.21 -4.46 -11.01
C SER A 96 -9.91 -3.75 -9.85
N PHE A 97 -11.23 -3.52 -9.96
CA PHE A 97 -12.00 -2.88 -8.89
C PHE A 97 -12.03 -3.71 -7.60
N SER A 98 -12.03 -5.04 -7.67
CA SER A 98 -11.93 -5.90 -6.49
C SER A 98 -10.59 -5.75 -5.75
N LEU A 99 -9.48 -5.52 -6.48
CA LEU A 99 -8.20 -5.18 -5.85
C LEU A 99 -8.23 -3.81 -5.21
N SER A 100 -8.85 -2.81 -5.86
CA SER A 100 -8.99 -1.48 -5.26
C SER A 100 -9.79 -1.52 -3.96
N LEU A 101 -10.88 -2.29 -3.92
CA LEU A 101 -11.66 -2.50 -2.70
C LEU A 101 -10.84 -3.18 -1.59
N LEU A 102 -9.99 -4.15 -1.97
CA LEU A 102 -9.09 -4.83 -1.04
C LEU A 102 -8.01 -3.89 -0.51
N ASP A 103 -7.38 -3.09 -1.38
CA ASP A 103 -6.38 -2.08 -0.99
C ASP A 103 -6.99 -1.07 0.00
N SER A 104 -8.19 -0.55 -0.29
CA SER A 104 -8.94 0.30 0.64
C SER A 104 -9.24 -0.39 1.98
N LEU A 105 -9.71 -1.63 1.96
CA LEU A 105 -10.00 -2.39 3.18
C LEU A 105 -8.76 -2.54 4.06
N LEU A 106 -7.60 -2.84 3.45
CA LEU A 106 -6.35 -3.01 4.19
C LEU A 106 -5.82 -1.67 4.74
N ILE A 107 -6.05 -0.56 4.04
CA ILE A 107 -5.77 0.79 4.55
C ILE A 107 -6.64 1.08 5.79
N ASP A 108 -7.95 0.85 5.71
CA ASP A 108 -8.87 1.09 6.82
C ASP A 108 -8.47 0.28 8.07
N LEU A 109 -8.03 -0.96 7.86
CA LEU A 109 -7.52 -1.85 8.91
C LEU A 109 -6.22 -1.31 9.54
N GLU A 110 -5.26 -0.91 8.71
CA GLU A 110 -3.98 -0.34 9.14
C GLU A 110 -4.20 0.95 9.96
N GLU A 111 -5.05 1.86 9.49
CA GLU A 111 -5.40 3.10 10.19
C GLU A 111 -6.12 2.85 11.52
N SER A 112 -6.95 1.81 11.56
CA SER A 112 -7.63 1.34 12.77
C SER A 112 -6.71 0.58 13.73
N ARG A 113 -5.45 0.32 13.33
CA ARG A 113 -4.48 -0.54 14.03
C ARG A 113 -5.04 -1.95 14.31
N VAL A 114 -5.83 -2.46 13.39
CA VAL A 114 -6.41 -3.81 13.43
C VAL A 114 -5.72 -4.64 12.36
N GLY A 115 -4.88 -5.60 12.78
CA GLY A 115 -4.25 -6.55 11.85
C GLY A 115 -5.24 -7.59 11.35
N LEU A 116 -4.87 -8.23 10.24
CA LEU A 116 -5.49 -9.47 9.79
C LEU A 116 -5.25 -10.58 10.82
N ASN A 117 -6.24 -11.44 11.02
CA ASN A 117 -6.09 -12.54 11.96
C ASN A 117 -5.23 -13.68 11.37
N THR A 118 -4.50 -14.38 12.24
CA THR A 118 -3.56 -15.44 11.89
C THR A 118 -4.18 -16.54 11.02
N LYS A 119 -5.45 -16.90 11.26
CA LYS A 119 -6.15 -17.94 10.48
C LYS A 119 -6.43 -17.51 9.04
N ALA A 120 -6.84 -16.27 8.84
CA ALA A 120 -7.15 -15.72 7.51
C ALA A 120 -5.87 -15.40 6.71
N LEU A 121 -4.76 -15.09 7.38
CA LEU A 121 -3.48 -14.84 6.71
C LEU A 121 -3.04 -16.01 5.84
N GLY A 122 -3.23 -17.25 6.29
CA GLY A 122 -2.94 -18.44 5.47
C GLY A 122 -3.71 -18.44 4.15
N ASP A 123 -5.03 -18.30 4.23
CA ASP A 123 -5.92 -18.28 3.05
C ASP A 123 -5.62 -17.09 2.11
N ILE A 124 -5.35 -15.92 2.69
CA ILE A 124 -5.02 -14.70 1.94
C ILE A 124 -3.69 -14.88 1.19
N LYS A 125 -2.66 -15.41 1.85
CA LYS A 125 -1.36 -15.69 1.24
C LYS A 125 -1.48 -16.70 0.10
N GLU A 126 -2.24 -17.77 0.31
CA GLU A 126 -2.48 -18.78 -0.73
C GLU A 126 -3.11 -18.14 -1.99
N HIS A 127 -4.16 -17.32 -1.82
CA HIS A 127 -4.77 -16.65 -2.96
C HIS A 127 -3.85 -15.62 -3.59
N LEU A 128 -3.08 -14.85 -2.82
CA LEU A 128 -2.10 -13.91 -3.36
C LEU A 128 -1.03 -14.62 -4.20
N ASN A 129 -0.45 -15.71 -3.69
CA ASN A 129 0.51 -16.52 -4.42
C ASN A 129 -0.10 -17.05 -5.74
N ALA A 130 -1.33 -17.53 -5.69
CA ALA A 130 -2.03 -17.97 -6.90
C ALA A 130 -2.24 -16.82 -7.89
N CYS A 131 -2.60 -15.62 -7.43
CA CYS A 131 -2.76 -14.44 -8.29
C CYS A 131 -1.44 -14.06 -8.98
N LEU A 132 -0.31 -14.16 -8.29
CA LEU A 132 1.02 -13.85 -8.83
C LEU A 132 1.48 -14.82 -9.93
N VAL A 133 1.18 -16.12 -9.78
CA VAL A 133 1.63 -17.17 -10.70
C VAL A 133 0.68 -17.38 -11.88
N SER A 134 -0.63 -17.29 -11.66
CA SER A 134 -1.61 -17.81 -12.63
C SER A 134 -2.22 -16.77 -13.57
N GLN A 135 -1.88 -15.49 -13.45
CA GLN A 135 -2.60 -14.43 -14.18
C GLN A 135 -1.71 -13.47 -14.95
N GLU A 136 -2.08 -13.24 -16.21
CA GLU A 136 -1.71 -12.02 -16.93
C GLU A 136 -2.30 -10.81 -16.17
N THR A 137 -1.41 -10.18 -15.44
CA THR A 137 -1.69 -9.05 -14.56
C THR A 137 -1.31 -7.78 -15.32
N SER A 138 -2.25 -6.83 -15.46
CA SER A 138 -1.93 -5.52 -16.02
C SER A 138 -0.89 -4.82 -15.13
N GLU A 139 -0.11 -3.87 -15.66
CA GLU A 139 0.87 -3.16 -14.83
C GLU A 139 0.22 -2.47 -13.61
N ASP A 140 -1.01 -1.97 -13.76
CA ASP A 140 -1.72 -1.30 -12.66
C ASP A 140 -2.28 -2.28 -11.64
N ASP A 141 -2.81 -3.43 -12.08
CA ASP A 141 -3.18 -4.51 -11.17
C ASP A 141 -1.95 -5.02 -10.41
N PHE A 142 -0.80 -5.10 -11.06
CA PHE A 142 0.43 -5.58 -10.43
C PHE A 142 0.97 -4.59 -9.38
N LYS A 143 0.88 -3.28 -9.65
CA LYS A 143 1.17 -2.25 -8.63
C LYS A 143 0.22 -2.37 -7.43
N LEU A 144 -1.07 -2.55 -7.67
CA LEU A 144 -2.07 -2.76 -6.61
C LEU A 144 -1.76 -4.01 -5.79
N LEU A 145 -1.50 -5.13 -6.46
CA LEU A 145 -1.11 -6.38 -5.81
C LEU A 145 0.16 -6.23 -4.98
N SER A 146 1.18 -5.53 -5.48
CA SER A 146 2.42 -5.27 -4.73
C SER A 146 2.16 -4.52 -3.42
N ARG A 147 1.27 -3.53 -3.43
CA ARG A 147 0.86 -2.81 -2.21
C ARG A 147 0.04 -3.68 -1.25
N ILE A 148 -0.86 -4.50 -1.78
CA ILE A 148 -1.65 -5.46 -0.99
C ILE A 148 -0.71 -6.47 -0.31
N ILE A 149 0.22 -7.05 -1.07
CA ILE A 149 1.25 -7.97 -0.57
C ILE A 149 2.05 -7.31 0.55
N SER A 150 2.51 -6.06 0.36
CA SER A 150 3.23 -5.33 1.40
C SER A 150 2.45 -5.23 2.71
N ARG A 151 1.14 -4.97 2.67
CA ARG A 151 0.32 -4.87 3.89
C ARG A 151 0.08 -6.21 4.55
N VAL A 152 -0.23 -7.23 3.75
CA VAL A 152 -0.37 -8.60 4.26
C VAL A 152 0.94 -9.12 4.84
N ALA A 153 2.07 -8.72 4.27
CA ALA A 153 3.39 -9.08 4.75
C ALA A 153 3.65 -8.51 6.15
N VAL A 154 3.23 -7.26 6.44
CA VAL A 154 3.37 -6.68 7.79
C VAL A 154 2.76 -7.61 8.84
N ASP A 155 1.48 -7.97 8.67
CA ASP A 155 0.78 -8.83 9.61
C ASP A 155 1.38 -10.25 9.63
N SER A 156 1.74 -10.79 8.46
CA SER A 156 2.31 -12.14 8.36
C SER A 156 3.63 -12.28 9.13
N PHE A 157 4.55 -11.34 8.96
CA PHE A 157 5.86 -11.42 9.63
C PHE A 157 5.78 -11.03 11.11
N ILE A 158 4.89 -10.10 11.51
CA ILE A 158 4.63 -9.82 12.93
C ILE A 158 4.11 -11.08 13.64
N GLU A 159 3.24 -11.84 12.98
CA GLU A 159 2.70 -13.10 13.48
C GLU A 159 3.66 -14.30 13.27
N ASN A 160 4.89 -14.06 12.80
CA ASN A 160 5.90 -15.09 12.50
C ASN A 160 5.41 -16.19 11.54
N ILE A 161 4.61 -15.82 10.54
CA ILE A 161 4.11 -16.72 9.50
C ILE A 161 5.02 -16.61 8.26
N PRO A 162 5.92 -17.58 8.01
CA PRO A 162 6.92 -17.49 6.95
C PRO A 162 6.27 -17.46 5.56
N TRP A 163 6.85 -16.73 4.60
CA TRP A 163 6.29 -16.56 3.25
C TRP A 163 7.29 -16.90 2.13
N HIS A 164 7.79 -18.13 2.15
CA HIS A 164 8.81 -18.62 1.21
C HIS A 164 8.34 -18.62 -0.26
N GLU A 165 7.04 -18.75 -0.52
CA GLU A 165 6.51 -18.71 -1.88
C GLU A 165 6.68 -17.32 -2.51
N LEU A 166 6.56 -16.26 -1.71
CA LEU A 166 6.75 -14.89 -2.18
C LEU A 166 8.23 -14.61 -2.45
N SER A 167 9.15 -15.06 -1.60
CA SER A 167 10.58 -14.91 -1.89
C SER A 167 10.97 -15.68 -3.16
N SER A 168 10.47 -16.91 -3.31
CA SER A 168 10.68 -17.73 -4.51
C SER A 168 10.14 -17.05 -5.78
N TYR A 169 8.97 -16.41 -5.70
CA TYR A 169 8.40 -15.64 -6.82
C TYR A 169 9.24 -14.41 -7.18
N ILE A 170 9.79 -13.70 -6.19
CA ILE A 170 10.67 -12.56 -6.45
C ILE A 170 11.97 -13.03 -7.14
N ILE A 171 12.49 -14.19 -6.75
CA ILE A 171 13.66 -14.82 -7.39
C ILE A 171 13.31 -15.22 -8.83
N SER A 172 12.15 -15.83 -9.09
CA SER A 172 11.77 -16.20 -10.46
C SER A 172 11.61 -14.96 -11.36
N LEU A 173 11.00 -13.89 -10.85
CA LEU A 173 10.96 -12.59 -11.57
C LEU A 173 12.37 -12.04 -11.82
N HIS A 174 13.31 -12.32 -10.91
CA HIS A 174 14.68 -11.92 -11.10
C HIS A 174 15.32 -12.67 -12.27
N GLU A 175 15.22 -13.99 -12.28
CA GLU A 175 15.82 -14.89 -13.28
C GLU A 175 15.23 -14.70 -14.67
N GLU A 176 13.93 -14.39 -14.76
CA GLU A 176 13.22 -14.09 -16.02
C GLU A 176 13.52 -12.69 -16.59
N ASP A 177 14.44 -11.94 -15.97
CA ASP A 177 14.83 -10.58 -16.35
C ASP A 177 13.68 -9.55 -16.28
N ASP A 178 12.60 -9.82 -15.53
CA ASP A 178 11.52 -8.85 -15.29
C ASP A 178 11.91 -7.84 -14.20
N HIS A 179 12.86 -6.98 -14.60
CA HIS A 179 13.46 -5.94 -13.77
C HIS A 179 12.44 -5.08 -13.04
N LYS A 180 11.47 -4.53 -13.76
CA LYS A 180 10.52 -3.57 -13.19
C LYS A 180 9.63 -4.23 -12.16
N LYS A 181 9.11 -5.44 -12.42
CA LYS A 181 8.27 -6.13 -11.43
C LYS A 181 9.07 -6.54 -10.21
N THR A 182 10.29 -7.04 -10.40
CA THR A 182 11.21 -7.39 -9.29
C THR A 182 11.44 -6.19 -8.37
N LEU A 183 11.82 -5.03 -8.94
CA LEU A 183 12.08 -3.83 -8.16
C LEU A 183 10.81 -3.28 -7.51
N LEU A 184 9.68 -3.30 -8.23
CA LEU A 184 8.40 -2.82 -7.72
C LEU A 184 7.94 -3.62 -6.50
N ILE A 185 7.85 -4.95 -6.61
CA ILE A 185 7.38 -5.77 -5.49
C ILE A 185 8.31 -5.63 -4.28
N PHE A 186 9.62 -5.67 -4.49
CA PHE A 186 10.59 -5.56 -3.40
C PHE A 186 10.61 -4.16 -2.77
N SER A 187 10.44 -3.10 -3.56
CA SER A 187 10.39 -1.72 -3.05
C SER A 187 9.19 -1.49 -2.12
N GLU A 188 8.07 -2.17 -2.36
CA GLU A 188 6.87 -2.05 -1.53
C GLU A 188 7.04 -2.81 -0.20
N LEU A 189 7.71 -3.97 -0.17
CA LEU A 189 7.82 -4.85 1.02
C LEU A 189 8.19 -4.12 2.32
N PRO A 190 7.55 -4.45 3.46
CA PRO A 190 7.74 -3.74 4.72
C PRO A 190 9.10 -4.02 5.37
N MET A 191 9.45 -3.28 6.42
CA MET A 191 10.73 -3.43 7.14
C MET A 191 10.84 -4.66 8.04
N VAL A 192 9.71 -5.34 8.31
CA VAL A 192 9.62 -6.42 9.31
C VAL A 192 9.88 -7.81 8.74
N LEU A 193 10.68 -7.92 7.67
CA LEU A 193 10.96 -9.20 7.04
C LEU A 193 11.93 -10.03 7.90
N ASP A 194 11.72 -11.33 7.95
CA ASP A 194 12.63 -12.25 8.64
C ASP A 194 13.85 -12.61 7.79
N GLU A 195 14.85 -13.20 8.44
CA GLU A 195 16.10 -13.62 7.81
C GLU A 195 15.87 -14.71 6.76
N ASP A 196 14.99 -15.68 7.06
CA ASP A 196 14.67 -16.80 6.17
C ASP A 196 14.02 -16.34 4.85
N PHE A 197 13.29 -15.22 4.86
CA PHE A 197 12.74 -14.60 3.66
C PHE A 197 13.81 -13.82 2.89
N LEU A 198 14.67 -13.07 3.59
CA LEU A 198 15.62 -12.15 2.98
C LEU A 198 16.89 -12.82 2.44
N MET A 199 17.41 -13.83 3.12
CA MET A 199 18.66 -14.49 2.76
C MET A 199 18.62 -15.09 1.35
N PRO A 200 17.56 -15.82 0.94
CA PRO A 200 17.45 -16.30 -0.44
C PRO A 200 17.49 -15.17 -1.47
N LEU A 201 16.89 -14.02 -1.20
CA LEU A 201 16.92 -12.88 -2.11
C LEU A 201 18.34 -12.30 -2.25
N LEU A 202 19.09 -12.25 -1.15
CA LEU A 202 20.45 -11.74 -1.13
C LEU A 202 21.42 -12.69 -1.86
N GLU A 203 21.29 -13.99 -1.62
CA GLU A 203 22.09 -15.06 -2.25
C GLU A 203 21.82 -15.18 -3.76
N ASN A 204 20.63 -14.82 -4.20
CA ASN A 204 20.26 -14.73 -5.62
C ASN A 204 20.47 -13.31 -6.17
N ASP A 205 21.48 -12.57 -5.71
CA ASP A 205 21.95 -11.32 -6.32
C ASP A 205 20.93 -10.17 -6.47
N LEU A 206 19.83 -10.17 -5.70
CA LEU A 206 18.84 -9.08 -5.77
C LEU A 206 19.47 -7.70 -5.53
N HIS A 207 20.44 -7.63 -4.61
CA HIS A 207 21.20 -6.43 -4.32
C HIS A 207 21.99 -5.92 -5.54
N VAL A 208 22.58 -6.82 -6.35
CA VAL A 208 23.28 -6.49 -7.61
C VAL A 208 22.28 -5.94 -8.63
N LYS A 209 21.09 -6.55 -8.74
CA LYS A 209 20.03 -6.07 -9.64
C LYS A 209 19.60 -4.64 -9.30
N ILE A 210 19.44 -4.34 -8.01
CA ILE A 210 19.14 -2.99 -7.52
C ILE A 210 20.24 -2.00 -7.91
N LEU A 211 21.51 -2.37 -7.72
CA LEU A 211 22.66 -1.54 -8.10
C LEU A 211 22.70 -1.26 -9.60
N LYS A 212 22.40 -2.27 -10.44
CA LYS A 212 22.27 -2.11 -11.90
C LYS A 212 21.19 -1.08 -12.23
N GLY A 213 20.01 -1.17 -11.62
CA GLY A 213 18.92 -0.20 -11.82
C GLY A 213 19.24 1.22 -11.34
N LEU A 214 20.15 1.38 -10.36
CA LEU A 214 20.61 2.69 -9.90
C LEU A 214 21.64 3.32 -10.85
N LEU A 215 22.56 2.53 -11.39
CA LEU A 215 23.71 3.02 -12.16
C LEU A 215 23.40 3.11 -13.66
N ASP A 216 22.69 2.13 -14.19
CA ASP A 216 22.34 2.01 -15.60
C ASP A 216 20.84 1.67 -15.81
N PRO A 217 19.93 2.58 -15.43
CA PRO A 217 18.50 2.36 -15.60
C PRO A 217 18.09 2.40 -17.08
N SER A 218 17.28 1.44 -17.51
CA SER A 218 16.67 1.42 -18.85
C SER A 218 15.53 2.45 -18.99
N SER A 219 14.99 2.92 -17.86
CA SER A 219 13.92 3.93 -17.84
C SER A 219 13.93 4.77 -16.55
N ASP A 220 13.30 5.95 -16.61
CA ASP A 220 13.11 6.83 -15.45
C ASP A 220 12.36 6.14 -14.29
N GLU A 221 11.38 5.30 -14.63
CA GLU A 221 10.61 4.57 -13.63
C GLU A 221 11.45 3.47 -12.99
N GLU A 222 12.25 2.74 -13.77
CA GLU A 222 13.19 1.73 -13.24
C GLU A 222 14.17 2.35 -12.26
N TRP A 223 14.73 3.52 -12.57
CA TRP A 223 15.59 4.25 -11.64
C TRP A 223 14.88 4.60 -10.33
N CYS A 224 13.63 5.07 -10.39
CA CYS A 224 12.86 5.40 -9.19
C CYS A 224 12.56 4.17 -8.35
N LEU A 225 12.26 3.03 -8.98
CA LEU A 225 12.01 1.77 -8.29
C LEU A 225 13.30 1.22 -7.68
N ALA A 226 14.43 1.28 -8.41
CA ALA A 226 15.74 0.88 -7.90
C ALA A 226 16.17 1.75 -6.71
N LEU A 227 15.87 3.05 -6.74
CA LEU A 227 16.11 3.96 -5.63
C LEU A 227 15.33 3.58 -4.37
N GLU A 228 14.03 3.30 -4.51
CA GLU A 228 13.19 2.89 -3.38
C GLU A 228 13.56 1.48 -2.89
N ALA A 229 13.80 0.53 -3.80
CA ALA A 229 14.26 -0.82 -3.51
C ALA A 229 15.63 -0.83 -2.81
N GLY A 230 16.58 -0.01 -3.26
CA GLY A 230 17.89 0.11 -2.64
C GLY A 230 17.82 0.72 -1.24
N PHE A 231 16.97 1.72 -1.05
CA PHE A 231 16.73 2.25 0.29
C PHE A 231 16.11 1.17 1.20
N ASN A 232 15.13 0.41 0.70
CA ASN A 232 14.55 -0.72 1.43
C ASN A 232 15.63 -1.77 1.77
N MET A 233 16.44 -2.17 0.79
CA MET A 233 17.52 -3.14 0.97
C MET A 233 18.54 -2.68 2.02
N ALA A 234 18.96 -1.40 1.98
CA ALA A 234 19.90 -0.85 2.95
C ALA A 234 19.39 -0.98 4.38
N LEU A 235 18.08 -0.78 4.60
CA LEU A 235 17.49 -0.96 5.90
C LEU A 235 17.36 -2.45 6.29
N GLN A 236 16.99 -3.33 5.36
CA GLN A 236 16.90 -4.77 5.62
C GLN A 236 18.28 -5.37 5.97
N LEU A 237 19.35 -4.89 5.34
CA LEU A 237 20.72 -5.31 5.63
C LEU A 237 21.16 -4.97 7.07
N ILE A 238 20.53 -3.99 7.73
CA ILE A 238 20.73 -3.71 9.16
C ILE A 238 20.18 -4.87 9.99
N SER A 239 18.98 -5.35 9.68
CA SER A 239 18.37 -6.51 10.34
C SER A 239 19.21 -7.77 10.17
N LEU A 240 19.81 -7.97 8.99
CA LEU A 240 20.72 -9.08 8.70
C LEU A 240 22.13 -8.89 9.26
N GLN A 241 22.41 -7.79 9.96
CA GLN A 241 23.73 -7.45 10.51
C GLN A 241 24.85 -7.36 9.44
N ARG A 242 24.48 -7.13 8.17
CA ARG A 242 25.39 -6.99 7.01
C ARG A 242 25.88 -5.55 6.85
N LYS A 243 26.57 -5.04 7.88
CA LYS A 243 27.03 -3.64 7.95
C LYS A 243 27.90 -3.22 6.77
N ASP A 244 28.68 -4.15 6.22
CA ASP A 244 29.48 -3.99 5.00
C ASP A 244 28.59 -3.51 3.84
N LEU A 245 27.52 -4.25 3.57
CA LEU A 245 26.63 -3.99 2.44
C LEU A 245 25.71 -2.78 2.66
N VAL A 246 25.39 -2.44 3.92
CA VAL A 246 24.57 -1.25 4.23
C VAL A 246 25.22 0.02 3.65
N PHE A 247 26.51 0.22 3.91
CA PHE A 247 27.21 1.42 3.45
C PHE A 247 27.44 1.42 1.95
N ASP A 248 27.73 0.26 1.35
CA ASP A 248 27.85 0.14 -0.10
C ASP A 248 26.54 0.52 -0.82
N MET A 249 25.40 0.06 -0.30
CA MET A 249 24.08 0.39 -0.83
C MET A 249 23.75 1.88 -0.65
N VAL A 250 23.96 2.44 0.55
CA VAL A 250 23.73 3.87 0.82
C VAL A 250 24.61 4.74 -0.07
N TYR A 251 25.89 4.39 -0.22
CA TYR A 251 26.82 5.12 -1.07
C TYR A 251 26.39 5.06 -2.54
N ALA A 252 26.00 3.88 -3.04
CA ALA A 252 25.49 3.72 -4.40
C ALA A 252 24.25 4.59 -4.67
N ILE A 253 23.32 4.65 -3.71
CA ILE A 253 22.14 5.53 -3.80
C ILE A 253 22.57 7.00 -3.89
N VAL A 254 23.41 7.47 -2.96
CA VAL A 254 23.88 8.87 -2.91
C VAL A 254 24.58 9.25 -4.21
N LYS A 255 25.48 8.38 -4.69
CA LYS A 255 26.20 8.56 -5.94
C LYS A 255 25.24 8.63 -7.14
N SER A 256 24.27 7.71 -7.21
CA SER A 256 23.27 7.71 -8.27
C SER A 256 22.43 8.99 -8.29
N VAL A 257 21.98 9.47 -7.13
CA VAL A 257 21.26 10.76 -7.01
C VAL A 257 22.12 11.92 -7.48
N LEU A 258 23.38 11.97 -7.07
CA LEU A 258 24.35 12.99 -7.48
C LEU A 258 24.53 13.00 -9.01
N GLU A 259 24.77 11.85 -9.62
CA GLU A 259 24.94 11.70 -11.07
C GLU A 259 23.69 12.12 -11.84
N MET A 260 22.51 11.66 -11.40
CA MET A 260 21.24 12.01 -12.03
C MET A 260 20.97 13.51 -11.97
N ALA A 261 21.33 14.16 -10.88
CA ALA A 261 21.06 15.57 -10.69
C ALA A 261 22.07 16.50 -11.38
N ASN A 262 23.36 16.18 -11.32
CA ASN A 262 24.43 17.09 -11.75
C ASN A 262 24.96 16.76 -13.13
N VAL A 263 25.13 15.48 -13.44
CA VAL A 263 25.67 15.03 -14.74
C VAL A 263 24.53 15.00 -15.75
N ARG A 264 23.45 14.27 -15.44
CA ARG A 264 22.31 14.08 -16.36
C ARG A 264 21.28 15.21 -16.28
N LYS A 265 21.42 16.14 -15.33
CA LYS A 265 20.55 17.33 -15.12
C LYS A 265 19.06 16.99 -14.96
N ARG A 266 18.70 15.80 -14.44
CA ARG A 266 17.32 15.30 -14.33
C ARG A 266 16.67 15.63 -12.96
N LYS A 267 16.59 16.91 -12.62
CA LYS A 267 16.11 17.35 -11.28
C LYS A 267 14.67 16.92 -10.95
N ILE A 268 13.77 16.91 -11.93
CA ILE A 268 12.37 16.49 -11.74
C ILE A 268 12.30 15.00 -11.37
N LEU A 269 13.11 14.17 -12.03
CA LEU A 269 13.19 12.75 -11.76
C LEU A 269 13.77 12.48 -10.38
N VAL A 270 14.83 13.18 -10.01
CA VAL A 270 15.42 13.11 -8.65
C VAL A 270 14.37 13.47 -7.60
N ARG A 271 13.59 14.54 -7.82
CA ARG A 271 12.46 14.89 -6.93
C ARG A 271 11.45 13.74 -6.83
N LYS A 272 11.04 13.15 -7.97
CA LYS A 272 10.09 12.03 -7.99
C LYS A 272 10.61 10.84 -7.17
N GLY A 273 11.86 10.45 -7.38
CA GLY A 273 12.51 9.33 -6.68
C GLY A 273 12.65 9.58 -5.17
N LEU A 274 13.18 10.74 -4.77
CA LEU A 274 13.35 11.06 -3.34
C LEU A 274 12.01 11.15 -2.61
N MET A 275 10.95 11.62 -3.28
CA MET A 275 9.61 11.60 -2.69
C MET A 275 9.07 10.19 -2.45
N ARG A 276 9.57 9.16 -3.16
CA ARG A 276 9.27 7.75 -2.84
C ARG A 276 9.92 7.32 -1.54
N ILE A 277 11.21 7.67 -1.34
CA ILE A 277 11.91 7.44 -0.07
C ILE A 277 11.18 8.12 1.08
N VAL A 278 10.79 9.40 0.94
CA VAL A 278 10.03 10.13 1.97
C VAL A 278 8.73 9.40 2.33
N ARG A 279 7.99 8.89 1.33
CA ARG A 279 6.78 8.11 1.56
C ARG A 279 7.08 6.78 2.27
N LYS A 280 8.13 6.08 1.87
CA LYS A 280 8.58 4.85 2.52
C LYS A 280 8.93 5.10 3.99
N VAL A 281 9.74 6.11 4.27
CA VAL A 281 10.09 6.53 5.64
C VAL A 281 8.84 6.86 6.45
N ARG A 282 7.87 7.58 5.88
CA ARG A 282 6.61 7.90 6.58
C ARG A 282 5.80 6.65 6.96
N ARG A 283 5.78 5.63 6.10
CA ARG A 283 5.07 4.36 6.37
C ARG A 283 5.80 3.50 7.40
N GLU A 284 7.13 3.48 7.36
CA GLU A 284 7.93 2.55 8.16
C GLU A 284 8.50 3.16 9.45
N ALA A 285 8.44 4.48 9.65
CA ALA A 285 9.11 5.14 10.77
C ALA A 285 8.68 4.62 12.15
N LEU A 286 7.43 4.17 12.32
CA LEU A 286 6.97 3.55 13.56
C LEU A 286 7.64 2.21 13.89
N ARG A 287 8.29 1.59 12.89
CA ARG A 287 8.92 0.28 12.96
C ARG A 287 10.45 0.37 13.02
N PHE A 288 11.04 1.56 12.90
CA PHE A 288 12.49 1.70 13.00
C PHE A 288 12.97 1.41 14.43
N ARG A 289 14.12 0.75 14.55
CA ARG A 289 14.87 0.69 15.80
C ARG A 289 15.95 1.77 15.74
N GLU A 290 16.75 1.86 16.80
CA GLU A 290 17.82 2.86 16.90
C GLU A 290 18.79 2.82 15.71
N ALA A 291 19.15 1.61 15.25
CA ALA A 291 20.05 1.43 14.13
C ALA A 291 19.45 1.91 12.78
N GLU A 292 18.19 1.59 12.49
CA GLU A 292 17.52 2.10 11.29
C GLU A 292 17.35 3.62 11.36
N TYR A 293 16.96 4.16 12.52
CA TYR A 293 16.88 5.61 12.73
C TYR A 293 18.22 6.30 12.43
N GLU A 294 19.33 5.76 12.95
CA GLU A 294 20.67 6.32 12.73
C GLU A 294 21.03 6.34 11.24
N VAL A 295 20.79 5.23 10.53
CA VAL A 295 21.07 5.12 9.09
C VAL A 295 20.19 6.09 8.28
N VAL A 296 18.89 6.16 8.56
CA VAL A 296 17.97 7.08 7.84
C VAL A 296 18.31 8.54 8.12
N SER A 297 18.66 8.88 9.36
CA SER A 297 19.08 10.23 9.73
C SER A 297 20.39 10.62 9.03
N ARG A 298 21.39 9.73 9.02
CA ARG A 298 22.64 9.96 8.27
C ARG A 298 22.41 10.06 6.77
N PHE A 299 21.54 9.22 6.22
CA PHE A 299 21.14 9.29 4.82
C PHE A 299 20.58 10.67 4.47
N ALA A 300 19.66 11.22 5.28
CA ALA A 300 19.10 12.55 5.09
C ALA A 300 20.19 13.64 5.14
N LEU A 301 21.13 13.56 6.08
CA LEU A 301 22.28 14.47 6.15
C LEU A 301 23.16 14.40 4.88
N MET A 302 23.41 13.19 4.35
CA MET A 302 24.16 13.02 3.11
C MET A 302 23.43 13.65 1.92
N MET A 303 22.11 13.47 1.82
CA MET A 303 21.30 14.09 0.77
C MET A 303 21.39 15.63 0.80
N MET A 304 21.38 16.26 1.99
CA MET A 304 21.51 17.72 2.11
C MET A 304 22.83 18.27 1.59
N ARG A 305 23.90 17.44 1.59
CA ARG A 305 25.24 17.83 1.13
C ARG A 305 25.45 17.65 -0.37
N ILE A 306 24.45 17.16 -1.11
CA ILE A 306 24.55 17.00 -2.56
C ILE A 306 24.42 18.38 -3.23
N ASP A 307 25.54 18.90 -3.71
CA ASP A 307 25.60 20.15 -4.49
C ASP A 307 24.78 20.07 -5.79
N GLY A 308 24.28 21.21 -6.28
CA GLY A 308 23.59 21.32 -7.58
C GLY A 308 22.09 20.94 -7.60
N VAL A 309 21.62 20.22 -6.58
CA VAL A 309 20.19 19.89 -6.38
C VAL A 309 19.56 20.62 -5.19
N GLY A 310 20.39 21.22 -4.32
CA GLY A 310 20.07 22.03 -3.14
C GLY A 310 18.62 21.94 -2.67
N LYS A 311 17.73 22.73 -3.27
CA LYS A 311 16.32 22.79 -2.88
C LYS A 311 15.56 21.45 -2.87
N VAL A 312 15.82 20.54 -3.82
CA VAL A 312 15.09 19.26 -3.93
C VAL A 312 15.57 18.25 -2.89
N THR A 313 16.88 18.07 -2.78
CA THR A 313 17.49 17.15 -1.80
C THR A 313 17.32 17.67 -0.38
N GLU A 314 17.45 18.98 -0.17
CA GLU A 314 17.16 19.66 1.09
C GLU A 314 15.69 19.50 1.50
N MET A 315 14.74 19.66 0.57
CA MET A 315 13.31 19.42 0.85
C MET A 315 13.06 17.98 1.30
N ALA A 316 13.55 16.99 0.55
CA ALA A 316 13.36 15.58 0.91
C ALA A 316 14.00 15.24 2.26
N ALA A 317 15.23 15.71 2.51
CA ALA A 317 15.92 15.49 3.78
C ALA A 317 15.18 16.16 4.96
N LYS A 318 14.68 17.39 4.81
CA LYS A 318 13.85 18.05 5.83
C LYS A 318 12.57 17.27 6.12
N MET A 319 11.93 16.72 5.09
CA MET A 319 10.74 15.87 5.27
C MET A 319 11.08 14.57 6.02
N ILE A 320 12.20 13.93 5.71
CA ILE A 320 12.68 12.74 6.43
C ILE A 320 12.93 13.09 7.90
N HIS A 321 13.73 14.13 8.18
CA HIS A 321 14.00 14.57 9.56
C HIS A 321 12.71 14.89 10.32
N HIS A 322 11.76 15.58 9.69
CA HIS A 322 10.48 15.87 10.35
C HIS A 322 9.69 14.61 10.71
N VAL A 323 9.66 13.61 9.82
CA VAL A 323 9.03 12.32 10.12
C VAL A 323 9.73 11.65 11.29
N LEU A 324 11.07 11.62 11.28
CA LEU A 324 11.87 11.04 12.37
C LEU A 324 11.64 11.77 13.70
N ASP A 325 11.65 13.11 13.72
CA ASP A 325 11.45 13.92 14.93
C ASP A 325 10.06 13.71 15.54
N ARG A 326 9.03 13.55 14.69
CA ARG A 326 7.66 13.24 15.14
C ARG A 326 7.60 11.93 15.92
N TYR A 327 8.33 10.91 15.48
CA TYR A 327 8.24 9.56 16.06
C TYR A 327 9.27 9.29 17.17
N TYR A 328 10.44 9.95 17.14
CA TYR A 328 11.54 9.66 18.06
C TYR A 328 11.85 10.79 19.06
N MET A 329 11.47 12.05 18.75
CA MET A 329 11.86 13.22 19.55
C MET A 329 10.67 13.97 20.17
N GLY A 330 9.46 13.39 20.16
CA GLY A 330 8.29 13.97 20.82
C GLY A 330 7.61 15.15 20.09
N GLY A 331 8.03 15.48 18.86
CA GLY A 331 7.30 16.29 17.89
C GLY A 331 7.06 17.78 18.20
N GLY A 332 7.96 18.66 17.75
CA GLY A 332 7.65 20.08 17.49
C GLY A 332 7.01 20.26 16.12
N GLY A 333 5.83 20.89 16.04
CA GLY A 333 5.03 21.01 14.82
C GLY A 333 5.64 21.92 13.74
N LEU A 334 5.70 21.45 12.50
CA LEU A 334 5.86 22.28 11.31
C LEU A 334 4.52 22.38 10.56
N ASP A 335 4.25 23.58 10.04
CA ASP A 335 3.02 23.93 9.33
C ASP A 335 2.96 23.29 7.93
N TRP A 336 2.02 22.36 7.75
CA TRP A 336 1.80 21.59 6.54
C TRP A 336 1.26 22.43 5.36
N GLY A 337 0.73 23.63 5.63
CA GLY A 337 0.19 24.53 4.59
C GLY A 337 1.24 25.01 3.58
N PHE A 338 2.51 25.08 3.98
CA PHE A 338 3.61 25.54 3.13
C PHE A 338 4.11 24.47 2.15
N ILE A 339 3.93 23.18 2.45
CA ILE A 339 4.42 22.08 1.61
C ILE A 339 3.42 21.76 0.48
N GLN A 340 2.11 21.87 0.75
CA GLN A 340 1.07 21.67 -0.27
C GLN A 340 1.15 22.69 -1.40
N THR A 341 1.43 23.95 -1.06
CA THR A 341 1.58 25.06 -2.02
C THR A 341 2.81 24.93 -2.93
N GLN A 342 3.86 24.18 -2.52
CA GLN A 342 5.06 23.96 -3.35
C GLN A 342 5.08 22.62 -4.12
N THR A 343 4.15 21.71 -3.81
CA THR A 343 4.15 20.35 -4.37
C THR A 343 3.05 20.11 -5.40
N GLY A 344 1.94 20.87 -5.38
CA GLY A 344 0.83 20.68 -6.32
C GLY A 344 0.15 19.31 -6.21
N PHE A 345 0.44 18.55 -5.16
CA PHE A 345 -0.17 17.25 -4.89
C PHE A 345 -1.21 17.41 -3.79
N ASN A 346 -2.41 16.88 -4.03
CA ASN A 346 -3.42 16.67 -3.01
C ASN A 346 -3.06 15.40 -2.23
N PHE A 347 -2.77 15.55 -0.94
CA PHE A 347 -2.43 14.44 -0.05
C PHE A 347 -3.72 13.91 0.58
N ALA A 348 -4.39 13.01 -0.12
CA ALA A 348 -5.35 12.08 0.46
C ALA A 348 -4.62 10.80 0.84
#